data_AF-A0A914CK44-F1
#
_entry.id   AF-A0A914CK44-F1
#
_cell.length_a   1.000
_cell.length_b   1.000
_cell.length_c   1.000
_cell.angle_alpha   90.00
_cell.angle_beta   90.00
_cell.angle_gamma   90.00
#
_symmetry.space_group_name_H-M   'P 1'
#
loop_
_entity.id
_entity.type
_entity.pdbx_description
1 polymer ?
#
loop_
_entity_poly.entity_id
_entity_poly.type
_entity_poly.pdbx_seq_one_letter_code
_entity_poly.pdbx_strand_id
1 'polypeptide(L)'
;MQRKANSKPMKAIMAKIMEYYSDWLEFVIFPEDVILNEPVENWPLCDCLISFYATDFPLHKAIQYEKLRRPYVINDLNRQYDLLDRRKVFHNLARAGIDHPRHCVLIRDAEGR
;
A
#
# COMPACT_ATOMS: atom_id res chain seq x y z
N MET A 1 8.52 -2.25 -8.12
CA MET A 1 8.33 -2.39 -6.66
C MET A 1 9.56 -2.82 -5.89
N GLN A 2 10.44 -3.67 -6.46
CA GLN A 2 11.67 -4.14 -5.82
C GLN A 2 12.52 -3.00 -5.25
N ARG A 3 12.54 -1.84 -5.93
CA ARG A 3 13.26 -0.64 -5.44
C ARG A 3 12.77 -0.16 -4.07
N LYS A 4 11.48 -0.30 -3.74
CA LYS A 4 10.93 0.14 -2.44
C LYS A 4 11.14 -0.92 -1.35
N ALA A 5 10.82 -2.18 -1.65
CA ALA A 5 10.99 -3.31 -0.72
C ALA A 5 12.47 -3.58 -0.37
N ASN A 6 13.39 -3.34 -1.31
CA ASN A 6 14.83 -3.50 -1.10
C ASN A 6 15.56 -2.17 -0.85
N SER A 7 14.83 -1.08 -0.60
CA SER A 7 15.44 0.21 -0.30
C SER A 7 16.25 0.16 1.00
N LYS A 8 17.28 1.01 1.11
CA LYS A 8 18.11 1.11 2.32
C LYS A 8 17.26 1.36 3.59
N PRO A 9 16.26 2.27 3.58
CA PRO A 9 15.38 2.44 4.74
C PRO A 9 14.56 1.18 5.07
N MET A 10 13.98 0.51 4.06
CA MET A 10 13.20 -0.70 4.30
C MET A 10 14.04 -1.81 4.93
N LYS A 11 15.25 -2.05 4.40
CA LYS A 11 16.18 -3.03 4.97
C LYS A 11 16.57 -2.70 6.41
N ALA A 12 16.78 -1.42 6.74
CA ALA A 12 17.10 -1.00 8.10
C ALA A 12 15.93 -1.20 9.08
N ILE A 13 14.69 -0.92 8.64
CA ILE A 13 13.48 -1.16 9.43
C ILE A 13 13.31 -2.65 9.69
N MET A 14 13.41 -3.49 8.65
CA MET A 14 13.24 -4.94 8.77
C MET A 14 14.34 -5.56 9.65
N ALA A 15 15.59 -5.12 9.50
CA ALA A 15 16.69 -5.58 10.36
C ALA A 15 16.41 -5.30 11.85
N LYS A 16 15.90 -4.11 12.18
CA LYS A 16 15.51 -3.78 13.56
C LYS A 16 14.33 -4.60 14.06
N ILE A 17 13.31 -4.84 13.23
CA ILE A 17 12.18 -5.69 13.63
C ILE A 17 12.69 -7.10 13.98
N MET A 18 13.56 -7.66 13.14
CA MET A 18 14.13 -8.99 13.39
C MET A 18 15.06 -9.01 14.60
N GLU A 19 15.81 -7.94 14.88
CA GLU A 19 16.67 -7.84 16.06
C GLU A 19 15.89 -8.02 17.38
N TYR A 20 14.67 -7.49 17.47
CA TYR A 20 13.86 -7.56 18.69
C TYR A 20 12.86 -8.73 18.71
N TYR A 21 12.44 -9.23 17.54
CA TYR A 21 11.29 -10.14 17.43
C TYR A 21 11.57 -11.40 16.62
N SER A 22 12.83 -11.76 16.34
CA SER A 22 13.18 -12.95 15.53
C SER A 22 12.63 -14.27 16.07
N ASP A 23 12.39 -14.37 17.38
CA ASP A 23 11.84 -15.59 18.00
C ASP A 23 10.33 -15.75 17.73
N TRP A 24 9.66 -14.70 17.24
CA TRP A 24 8.21 -14.63 17.07
C TRP A 24 7.79 -14.31 15.63
N LEU A 25 8.66 -13.69 14.86
CA LEU A 25 8.36 -13.16 13.53
C LEU A 25 9.43 -13.58 12.53
N GLU A 26 8.97 -13.87 11.33
CA GLU A 26 9.77 -13.90 10.12
C GLU A 26 9.19 -12.91 9.10
N PHE A 27 10.01 -12.43 8.17
CA PHE A 27 9.52 -11.58 7.08
C PHE A 27 9.78 -12.26 5.73
N VAL A 28 8.79 -12.15 4.85
CA VAL A 28 8.88 -12.63 3.47
C VAL A 28 8.66 -11.45 2.54
N ILE A 29 9.63 -11.18 1.67
CA ILE A 29 9.47 -10.18 0.60
C ILE A 29 8.87 -10.90 -0.60
N PHE A 30 7.66 -10.51 -0.99
CA PHE A 30 6.99 -11.10 -2.14
C PHE A 30 7.75 -10.71 -3.41
N PRO A 31 8.15 -11.68 -4.26
CA PRO A 31 8.85 -11.38 -5.50
C PRO A 31 7.98 -10.51 -6.41
N GLU A 32 8.58 -9.50 -7.05
CA GLU A 32 7.84 -8.59 -7.93
C GLU A 32 7.21 -9.31 -9.13
N ASP A 33 7.91 -10.30 -9.69
CA ASP A 33 7.40 -11.13 -10.78
C ASP A 33 6.12 -11.88 -10.37
N VAL A 34 6.10 -12.46 -9.16
CA VAL A 34 4.91 -13.11 -8.58
C VAL A 34 3.77 -12.10 -8.41
N ILE A 35 4.06 -10.92 -7.87
CA ILE A 35 3.03 -9.87 -7.69
C ILE A 35 2.41 -9.45 -9.03
N LEU A 36 3.22 -9.30 -10.08
CA LEU A 36 2.76 -8.83 -11.37
C LEU A 36 2.05 -9.93 -12.17
N ASN A 37 2.68 -11.10 -12.26
CA ASN A 37 2.34 -12.12 -13.26
C ASN A 37 1.54 -13.30 -12.68
N GLU A 38 1.72 -13.64 -11.41
CA GLU A 38 1.04 -14.79 -10.80
C GLU A 38 -0.34 -14.42 -10.23
N PRO A 39 -1.34 -15.32 -10.28
CA PRO A 39 -2.61 -15.13 -9.61
C PRO A 39 -2.41 -15.07 -8.08
N VAL A 40 -3.32 -14.40 -7.36
CA VAL A 40 -3.16 -14.07 -5.93
C VAL A 40 -3.15 -15.31 -5.02
N GLU A 41 -3.71 -16.42 -5.50
CA GLU A 41 -3.70 -17.73 -4.88
C GLU A 41 -2.27 -18.28 -4.73
N ASN A 42 -1.38 -17.94 -5.67
CA ASN A 42 0.01 -18.41 -5.72
C ASN A 42 0.99 -17.52 -4.95
N TRP A 43 0.53 -16.39 -4.40
CA TRP A 43 1.39 -15.50 -3.64
C TRP A 43 1.82 -16.16 -2.32
N PRO A 44 3.02 -15.83 -1.78
CA PRO A 44 3.46 -16.34 -0.50
C PRO A 44 2.42 -16.05 0.60
N LEU A 45 2.31 -16.94 1.58
CA LEU A 45 1.41 -16.74 2.72
C LEU A 45 2.04 -15.78 3.74
N CYS A 46 1.20 -15.05 4.45
CA CYS A 46 1.62 -14.25 5.61
C CYS A 46 0.44 -14.03 6.56
N ASP A 47 0.74 -13.93 7.85
CA ASP A 47 -0.25 -13.56 8.89
C ASP A 47 -0.44 -12.04 8.97
N CYS A 48 0.59 -11.28 8.60
CA CYS A 48 0.61 -9.82 8.59
C CYS A 48 1.07 -9.32 7.21
N LEU A 49 0.31 -8.37 6.65
CA LEU A 49 0.58 -7.80 5.33
C LEU A 49 0.95 -6.32 5.42
N ILE A 50 2.17 -6.01 5.00
CA ILE A 50 2.64 -4.64 4.74
C ILE A 50 2.66 -4.44 3.23
N SER A 51 1.70 -3.69 2.71
CA SER A 51 1.64 -3.38 1.29
C SER A 51 1.24 -1.93 1.06
N PHE A 52 1.85 -1.30 0.07
CA PHE A 52 1.65 0.11 -0.28
C PHE A 52 1.81 0.33 -1.78
N TYR A 53 1.03 1.25 -2.32
CA TYR A 53 1.05 1.58 -3.73
C TYR A 53 2.41 2.12 -4.19
N ALA A 54 2.77 1.73 -5.40
CA ALA A 54 3.85 2.29 -6.19
C ALA A 54 3.39 2.39 -7.64
N THR A 55 4.10 3.18 -8.45
CA THR A 55 3.93 3.13 -9.91
C THR A 55 4.01 1.68 -10.37
N ASP A 56 3.04 1.28 -11.20
CA ASP A 56 2.88 -0.08 -11.75
C ASP A 56 2.52 -1.18 -10.73
N PHE A 57 2.16 -0.82 -9.49
CA PHE A 57 1.67 -1.79 -8.51
C PHE A 57 0.19 -2.17 -8.76
N PRO A 58 -0.14 -3.46 -8.92
CA PRO A 58 -1.53 -3.91 -9.04
C PRO A 58 -2.23 -3.92 -7.68
N LEU A 59 -2.63 -2.74 -7.19
CA LEU A 59 -3.32 -2.59 -5.89
C LEU A 59 -4.60 -3.45 -5.80
N HIS A 60 -5.31 -3.61 -6.91
CA HIS A 60 -6.49 -4.48 -7.00
C HIS A 60 -6.17 -5.95 -6.66
N LYS A 61 -5.01 -6.48 -7.09
CA LYS A 61 -4.55 -7.83 -6.73
C LYS A 61 -4.22 -7.92 -5.25
N ALA A 62 -3.58 -6.91 -4.68
CA ALA A 62 -3.31 -6.89 -3.24
C ALA A 62 -4.61 -6.92 -2.40
N ILE A 63 -5.65 -6.21 -2.82
CA ILE A 63 -6.99 -6.25 -2.18
C ILE A 63 -7.64 -7.62 -2.35
N GLN A 64 -7.48 -8.27 -3.51
CA GLN A 64 -7.96 -9.64 -3.71
C GLN A 64 -7.24 -10.64 -2.80
N TYR A 65 -5.91 -10.52 -2.67
CA TYR A 65 -5.11 -11.31 -1.75
C TYR A 65 -5.55 -11.10 -0.29
N GLU A 66 -5.77 -9.85 0.13
CA GLU A 66 -6.31 -9.53 1.46
C GLU A 66 -7.66 -10.23 1.71
N LYS A 67 -8.59 -10.17 0.75
CA LYS A 67 -9.90 -10.84 0.89
C LYS A 67 -9.78 -12.36 0.95
N LEU A 68 -8.87 -12.93 0.17
CA LEU A 68 -8.64 -14.37 0.09
C LEU A 68 -7.99 -14.93 1.37
N ARG A 69 -6.91 -14.28 1.84
CA ARG A 69 -6.05 -14.78 2.92
C ARG A 69 -6.36 -14.18 4.28
N ARG A 70 -7.04 -13.02 4.33
CA ARG A 70 -7.40 -12.27 5.55
C ARG A 70 -6.23 -12.05 6.53
N PRO A 71 -5.04 -11.60 6.06
CA PRO A 71 -3.95 -11.25 6.97
C PRO A 71 -4.32 -10.01 7.79
N TYR A 72 -3.61 -9.77 8.89
CA TYR A 72 -3.62 -8.48 9.54
C TYR A 72 -2.95 -7.43 8.64
N VAL A 73 -3.73 -6.47 8.14
CA VAL A 73 -3.25 -5.46 7.19
C VAL A 73 -2.77 -4.22 7.94
N ILE A 74 -1.48 -3.91 7.82
CA ILE A 74 -0.86 -2.75 8.49
C ILE A 74 -1.30 -1.43 7.84
N ASN A 75 -1.39 -1.40 6.51
CA ASN A 75 -1.83 -0.24 5.75
C ASN A 75 -3.07 -0.61 4.94
N ASP A 76 -4.23 -0.08 5.33
CA ASP A 76 -5.51 -0.31 4.64
C ASP A 76 -5.33 -0.12 3.12
N LEU A 77 -5.57 -1.18 2.35
CA LEU A 77 -5.32 -1.20 0.91
C LEU A 77 -6.35 -0.38 0.14
N ASN A 78 -7.59 -0.32 0.60
CA ASN A 78 -8.66 0.42 -0.08
C ASN A 78 -8.44 1.93 0.06
N ARG A 79 -8.02 2.39 1.25
CA ARG A 79 -7.67 3.79 1.51
C ARG A 79 -6.52 4.30 0.66
N GLN A 80 -5.67 3.43 0.12
CA GLN A 80 -4.61 3.85 -0.77
C GLN A 80 -5.13 4.45 -2.09
N TYR A 81 -6.33 4.06 -2.56
CA TYR A 81 -6.98 4.75 -3.69
C TYR A 81 -7.35 6.19 -3.36
N ASP A 82 -7.70 6.48 -2.11
CA ASP A 82 -8.02 7.84 -1.70
C ASP A 82 -6.78 8.73 -1.71
N LEU A 83 -5.61 8.17 -1.38
CA LEU A 83 -4.33 8.88 -1.45
C LEU A 83 -3.91 9.24 -2.87
N LEU A 84 -4.46 8.57 -3.89
CA LEU A 84 -4.21 8.88 -5.31
C LEU A 84 -5.05 10.05 -5.83
N ASP A 85 -6.10 10.45 -5.11
CA ASP A 85 -6.97 11.55 -5.49
C ASP A 85 -6.89 12.68 -4.46
N ARG A 86 -6.24 13.79 -4.85
CA ARG A 86 -6.07 14.97 -4.00
C ARG A 86 -7.39 15.49 -3.44
N ARG A 87 -8.50 15.37 -4.19
CA ARG A 87 -9.82 15.83 -3.76
C ARG A 87 -10.30 15.04 -2.55
N LYS A 88 -10.12 13.71 -2.59
CA LYS A 88 -10.45 12.81 -1.48
C LYS A 88 -9.55 13.04 -0.29
N VAL A 89 -8.24 13.24 -0.50
CA VAL A 89 -7.31 13.59 0.58
C VAL A 89 -7.78 14.85 1.31
N PHE A 90 -8.04 15.95 0.59
CA PHE A 90 -8.51 17.18 1.22
C PHE A 90 -9.88 17.03 1.90
N HIS A 91 -10.80 16.27 1.28
CA HIS A 91 -12.08 15.97 1.91
C HIS A 91 -11.92 15.20 3.24
N ASN A 92 -11.00 14.24 3.30
CA ASN A 92 -10.72 13.47 4.51
C ASN A 92 -10.05 14.34 5.59
N LEU A 93 -9.13 15.24 5.20
CA LEU A 93 -8.53 16.21 6.14
C LEU A 93 -9.59 17.14 6.75
N ALA A 94 -10.47 17.70 5.90
CA ALA A 94 -11.56 18.56 6.34
C ALA A 94 -12.51 17.84 7.32
N ARG A 95 -12.89 16.59 6.99
CA ARG A 95 -13.76 15.77 7.85
C ARG A 95 -13.12 15.42 9.19
N ALA A 96 -11.80 15.30 9.24
CA ALA A 96 -11.05 15.05 10.47
C ALA A 96 -10.80 16.33 11.29
N GLY A 97 -11.21 17.50 10.82
CA GLY A 97 -10.94 18.78 11.48
C GLY A 97 -9.47 19.20 11.40
N ILE A 98 -8.73 18.71 10.39
CA ILE A 98 -7.33 19.06 10.18
C ILE A 98 -7.25 20.27 9.25
N ASP A 99 -6.60 21.34 9.73
CA ASP A 99 -6.39 22.55 8.94
C ASP A 99 -5.58 22.26 7.67
N HIS A 100 -6.05 22.81 6.55
CA HIS A 100 -5.41 22.70 5.26
C HIS A 100 -5.65 23.97 4.42
N PRO A 101 -4.82 24.26 3.41
CA PRO A 101 -5.01 25.43 2.56
C PRO A 101 -6.41 25.49 1.93
N ARG A 102 -6.96 26.71 1.85
CA ARG A 102 -8.19 26.97 1.10
C ARG A 102 -7.95 26.66 -0.37
N HIS A 103 -8.81 25.84 -0.96
CA HIS A 103 -8.68 25.38 -2.34
C HIS A 103 -10.05 25.29 -3.02
N CYS A 104 -10.06 25.20 -4.35
CA CYS A 104 -11.21 24.81 -5.14
C CYS A 104 -10.83 23.65 -6.07
N VAL A 105 -11.82 22.86 -6.49
CA VAL A 105 -11.62 21.76 -7.43
C VAL A 105 -12.21 22.16 -8.77
N LEU A 106 -11.36 22.28 -9.79
CA LEU A 106 -11.78 22.46 -11.18
C LEU A 106 -11.74 21.10 -11.88
N ILE A 107 -12.90 20.59 -12.30
CA ILE A 107 -13.02 19.36 -13.08
C ILE A 107 -13.19 19.77 -14.53
N ARG A 108 -12.31 19.29 -15.40
CA ARG A 108 -12.36 19.54 -16.85
C ARG A 108 -12.75 18.27 -17.59
N ASP A 109 -13.45 18.42 -18.71
CA ASP A 109 -13.74 17.32 -19.63
C ASP A 109 -12.49 16.88 -20.44
N ALA A 110 -12.65 15.88 -21.31
CA ALA A 110 -11.56 15.37 -22.15
C ALA A 110 -11.03 16.43 -23.13
N GLU A 111 -11.88 17.40 -23.50
CA GLU A 111 -11.54 18.55 -24.33
C GLU A 111 -10.93 19.70 -23.51
N GLY A 112 -10.73 19.52 -22.20
CA GLY A 112 -10.14 20.49 -21.30
C GLY A 112 -11.04 21.66 -20.93
N ARG A 113 -12.34 21.59 -21.25
CA ARG A 113 -13.34 22.62 -20.91
C ARG A 113 -13.78 22.49 -19.46
#